data_AF-A0A429F228-F1
#
_entry.id   AF-A0A429F228-F1
#
_cell.length_a   1.000
_cell.length_b   1.000
_cell.length_c   1.000
_cell.angle_alpha   90.00
_cell.angle_beta   90.00
_cell.angle_gamma   90.00
#
_symmetry.space_group_name_H-M   'P 1'
#
loop_
_entity.id
_entity.type
_entity.pdbx_description
1 polymer ?
#
loop_
_entity_poly.entity_id
_entity_poly.type
_entity_poly.pdbx_seq_one_letter_code
_entity_poly.pdbx_strand_id
1 'polypeptide(L)'
;MQPTLDGAYWLGLAISVVLPVLVGLVTTRVTHPGTKAVLLLALTAANGFLVELANAGDGYQVGSALVLWAVSFATGVLAHFGLWKPTGVSGKAQDVGARSSVRSAA
;
A
#
# COMPACT_ATOMS: atom_id res chain seq x y z
N MET A 1 -11.18 5.55 -30.17
CA MET A 1 -10.48 6.38 -29.17
C MET A 1 -8.99 6.14 -29.34
N GLN A 2 -8.19 7.16 -29.63
CA GLN A 2 -6.73 7.03 -29.67
C GLN A 2 -6.19 7.18 -28.25
N PRO A 3 -5.24 6.33 -27.82
CA PRO A 3 -4.62 6.48 -26.51
C PRO A 3 -3.84 7.79 -26.46
N THR A 4 -4.16 8.64 -25.48
CA THR A 4 -3.39 9.84 -25.16
C THR A 4 -2.09 9.41 -24.48
N LEU A 5 -0.96 9.58 -25.17
CA LEU A 5 0.38 9.28 -24.66
C LEU A 5 0.93 10.49 -23.90
N ASP A 6 0.29 10.85 -22.80
CA ASP A 6 0.67 11.96 -21.94
C ASP A 6 1.71 11.54 -20.87
N GLY A 7 2.13 12.50 -20.04
CA GLY A 7 3.08 12.22 -18.95
C GLY A 7 2.56 11.19 -17.95
N ALA A 8 1.24 11.15 -17.71
CA ALA A 8 0.59 10.19 -16.83
C ALA A 8 0.75 8.75 -17.36
N TYR A 9 0.54 8.56 -18.66
CA TYR A 9 0.75 7.27 -19.33
C TYR A 9 2.18 6.77 -19.17
N TRP A 10 3.18 7.61 -19.46
CA TRP A 10 4.59 7.22 -19.35
C TRP A 10 5.03 6.96 -17.91
N LEU A 11 4.54 7.76 -16.96
CA LEU A 11 4.79 7.54 -15.54
C LEU A 11 4.18 6.22 -15.07
N GLY A 12 2.92 5.95 -15.44
CA GLY A 12 2.25 4.68 -15.15
C GLY A 12 3.01 3.48 -15.73
N LEU A 13 3.50 3.60 -16.97
CA LEU A 13 4.32 2.57 -17.60
C LEU A 13 5.62 2.32 -16.81
N ALA A 14 6.35 3.38 -16.45
CA ALA A 14 7.58 3.28 -15.66
C ALA A 14 7.32 2.59 -14.30
N ILE A 15 6.27 2.99 -13.59
CA ILE A 15 5.88 2.40 -12.30
C ILE A 15 5.60 0.89 -12.44
N SER A 16 4.86 0.49 -13.47
CA SER A 16 4.48 -0.90 -13.71
C SER A 16 5.66 -1.86 -13.90
N VAL A 17 6.82 -1.34 -14.33
CA VAL A 17 8.05 -2.12 -14.52
C VAL A 17 8.98 -1.98 -13.32
N VAL A 18 9.24 -0.75 -12.87
CA VAL A 18 10.25 -0.48 -11.84
C VAL A 18 9.79 -0.99 -10.48
N LEU A 19 8.52 -0.83 -10.13
CA LEU A 19 8.04 -1.20 -8.80
C LEU A 19 8.11 -2.72 -8.55
N PRO A 20 7.67 -3.61 -9.47
CA PRO A 20 7.86 -5.05 -9.30
C PRO A 20 9.33 -5.48 -9.18
N VAL A 21 10.25 -4.80 -9.89
CA VAL A 21 11.69 -5.08 -9.78
C VAL A 21 12.20 -4.75 -8.38
N LEU A 22 11.81 -3.60 -7.82
CA LEU A 22 12.16 -3.23 -6.44
C LEU A 22 11.57 -4.21 -5.42
N VAL A 23 10.31 -4.63 -5.61
CA VAL A 23 9.69 -5.65 -4.76
C VAL A 23 10.44 -6.99 -4.86
N GLY A 24 10.80 -7.42 -6.06
CA GLY A 24 11.62 -8.61 -6.29
C GLY A 24 12.98 -8.52 -5.61
N LEU A 25 13.64 -7.38 -5.69
CA LEU A 25 14.92 -7.14 -5.02
C LEU A 25 14.80 -7.23 -3.49
N VAL A 26 13.78 -6.58 -2.91
CA VAL A 26 13.55 -6.62 -1.46
C VAL A 26 13.23 -8.03 -1.00
N THR A 27 12.38 -8.75 -1.72
CA THR A 27 11.96 -10.11 -1.33
C THR A 27 13.11 -11.12 -1.42
N THR A 28 14.02 -10.95 -2.38
CA THR A 28 15.16 -11.86 -2.61
C THR A 28 16.41 -11.53 -1.79
N ARG A 29 16.71 -10.25 -1.55
CA ARG A 29 17.97 -9.84 -0.90
C ARG A 29 17.83 -9.53 0.59
N VAL A 30 16.65 -9.14 1.06
CA VAL A 30 16.45 -8.82 2.47
C VAL A 30 16.06 -10.10 3.19
N THR A 31 16.85 -10.51 4.17
CA THR A 31 16.59 -11.75 4.95
C THR A 31 15.89 -11.45 6.27
N HIS A 32 16.12 -10.28 6.86
CA HIS A 32 15.47 -9.90 8.10
C HIS A 32 13.97 -9.62 7.89
N PRO A 33 13.05 -10.31 8.60
CA PRO A 33 11.62 -10.22 8.35
C PRO A 33 11.05 -8.82 8.61
N GLY A 34 11.45 -8.17 9.70
CA GLY A 34 11.01 -6.80 10.02
C GLY A 34 11.43 -5.78 8.97
N THR A 35 12.72 -5.73 8.61
CA THR A 35 13.24 -4.86 7.55
C THR A 35 12.57 -5.10 6.21
N LYS A 36 12.37 -6.37 5.82
CA LYS A 36 11.65 -6.73 4.59
C LYS A 36 10.24 -6.14 4.61
N ALA A 37 9.51 -6.32 5.70
CA ALA A 37 8.15 -5.80 5.82
C ALA A 37 8.09 -4.28 5.74
N VAL A 38 8.97 -3.56 6.43
CA VAL A 38 9.01 -2.09 6.37
C VAL A 38 9.32 -1.59 4.96
N LEU A 39 10.29 -2.21 4.27
CA LEU A 39 10.62 -1.85 2.89
C LEU A 39 9.47 -2.13 1.92
N LEU A 40 8.80 -3.28 2.07
CA LEU A 40 7.63 -3.59 1.25
C LEU A 40 6.46 -2.65 1.52
N LEU A 41 6.22 -2.30 2.79
CA LEU A 41 5.21 -1.29 3.15
C LEU A 41 5.53 0.08 2.57
N ALA A 42 6.80 0.48 2.57
CA ALA A 42 7.23 1.73 1.94
C ALA A 42 6.97 1.70 0.42
N LEU A 43 7.29 0.60 -0.25
CA LEU A 43 7.02 0.42 -1.68
C LEU A 43 5.52 0.42 -1.99
N THR A 44 4.69 -0.21 -1.15
CA THR A 44 3.23 -0.17 -1.28
C THR A 44 2.69 1.24 -1.13
N ALA A 45 3.14 1.97 -0.11
CA ALA A 45 2.73 3.36 0.09
C ALA A 45 3.17 4.25 -1.09
N ALA A 46 4.42 4.09 -1.54
CA ALA A 46 4.95 4.82 -2.70
C ALA A 46 4.16 4.53 -3.97
N ASN A 47 3.73 3.28 -4.19
CA ASN A 47 2.86 2.94 -5.32
C ASN A 47 1.54 3.73 -5.28
N GLY A 48 0.86 3.76 -4.13
CA GLY A 48 -0.38 4.52 -3.97
C GLY A 48 -0.19 6.00 -4.29
N PHE A 49 0.86 6.61 -3.73
CA PHE A 49 1.22 8.01 -3.98
C PHE A 49 1.53 8.29 -5.45
N LEU A 50 2.32 7.43 -6.10
CA LEU A 50 2.72 7.63 -7.50
C LEU A 50 1.54 7.43 -8.47
N VAL A 51 0.62 6.51 -8.16
CA VAL A 51 -0.63 6.36 -8.93
C VAL A 51 -1.52 7.59 -8.77
N GLU A 52 -1.64 8.12 -7.55
CA GLU A 52 -2.39 9.35 -7.29
C GLU A 52 -1.77 10.54 -8.04
N LEU A 53 -0.44 10.67 -8.00
CA LEU A 53 0.31 11.70 -8.71
C LEU A 53 0.17 11.58 -10.23
N ALA A 54 0.19 10.36 -10.78
CA ALA A 54 -0.02 10.13 -12.21
C ALA A 54 -1.43 10.56 -12.66
N ASN A 55 -2.40 10.56 -11.76
CA ASN A 55 -3.77 11.00 -12.04
C ASN A 55 -4.08 12.39 -11.45
N ALA A 56 -3.05 13.18 -11.14
CA ALA A 56 -3.20 14.52 -10.58
C ALA A 56 -3.94 15.44 -11.57
N GLY A 57 -5.07 16.00 -11.13
CA GLY A 57 -5.80 17.07 -11.85
C GLY A 57 -5.59 18.44 -11.22
N ASP A 58 -6.32 19.45 -11.71
CA ASP A 58 -6.18 20.87 -11.32
C ASP A 58 -6.38 21.17 -9.82
N GLY A 59 -6.94 20.23 -9.05
CA GLY A 59 -7.12 20.33 -7.59
C GLY A 59 -6.11 19.54 -6.76
N TYR A 60 -5.11 18.90 -7.39
CA TYR A 60 -4.21 18.00 -6.68
C TYR A 60 -3.28 18.75 -5.74
N GLN A 61 -3.34 18.39 -4.45
CA GLN A 61 -2.48 18.95 -3.41
C GLN A 61 -1.42 17.93 -3.01
N VAL A 62 -0.22 18.06 -3.58
CA VAL A 62 0.94 17.21 -3.26
C VAL A 62 1.19 17.12 -1.75
N GLY A 63 1.02 18.24 -1.03
CA GLY A 63 1.22 18.29 0.42
C GLY A 63 0.30 17.34 1.18
N SER A 64 -0.99 17.30 0.86
CA SER A 64 -1.93 16.37 1.51
C SER A 64 -1.68 14.93 1.12
N ALA A 65 -1.33 14.67 -0.15
CA ALA A 65 -0.96 13.32 -0.60
C ALA A 65 0.29 12.80 0.11
N LEU A 66 1.29 13.66 0.35
CA LEU A 66 2.49 13.31 1.10
C LEU A 66 2.19 13.00 2.56
N VAL A 67 1.31 13.79 3.20
CA VAL A 67 0.86 13.53 4.57
C VAL A 67 0.10 12.20 4.64
N LEU A 68 -0.82 11.93 3.70
CA LEU A 68 -1.56 10.68 3.64
C LEU A 68 -0.63 9.47 3.43
N TRP A 69 0.35 9.61 2.54
CA TRP A 69 1.39 8.61 2.32
C TRP A 69 2.15 8.29 3.62
N ALA A 70 2.62 9.33 4.33
CA ALA A 70 3.39 9.17 5.56
C ALA A 70 2.56 8.53 6.68
N VAL A 71 1.31 8.97 6.88
CA VAL A 71 0.40 8.40 7.88
C VAL A 71 0.04 6.96 7.55
N SER A 72 -0.22 6.64 6.28
CA SER A 72 -0.54 5.28 5.84
C SER A 72 0.65 4.34 6.02
N PHE A 73 1.86 4.79 5.66
CA PHE A 73 3.10 4.05 5.89
C PHE A 73 3.32 3.79 7.38
N ALA A 74 3.26 4.83 8.22
CA ALA A 74 3.43 4.70 9.66
C ALA A 74 2.38 3.74 10.26
N THR A 75 1.12 3.89 9.89
CA THR A 75 0.04 3.00 10.34
C THR A 75 0.28 1.55 9.91
N GLY A 76 0.75 1.33 8.68
CA GLY A 76 1.11 0.00 8.18
C GLY A 76 2.27 -0.62 8.96
N VAL A 77 3.32 0.14 9.26
CA VAL A 77 4.46 -0.32 10.06
C VAL A 77 4.00 -0.67 11.48
N LEU A 78 3.24 0.21 12.12
CA LEU A 78 2.70 -0.01 13.46
C LEU A 78 1.77 -1.22 13.51
N ALA A 79 0.92 -1.40 12.50
CA ALA A 79 0.07 -2.58 12.37
C ALA A 79 0.89 -3.86 12.19
N HIS A 80 1.94 -3.82 11.37
CA HIS A 80 2.83 -4.95 11.14
C HIS A 80 3.52 -5.42 12.42
N PHE A 81 4.00 -4.49 13.25
CA PHE A 81 4.61 -4.82 14.54
C PHE A 81 3.61 -5.04 15.68
N GLY A 82 2.30 -4.96 15.40
CA GLY A 82 1.26 -5.36 16.33
C GLY A 82 0.85 -4.29 17.34
N LEU A 83 0.93 -3.01 17.00
CA LEU A 83 0.44 -1.91 17.87
C LEU A 83 -1.02 -2.10 18.27
N TRP A 84 -1.83 -2.73 17.43
CA TRP A 84 -3.25 -2.99 17.68
C TRP A 84 -3.53 -4.22 18.56
N LYS A 85 -2.49 -4.97 18.98
CA LYS A 85 -2.67 -6.13 19.87
C LYS A 85 -3.29 -5.76 21.22
N PRO A 86 -2.84 -4.71 21.94
CA PRO A 86 -3.42 -4.34 23.24
C PRO A 86 -4.84 -3.80 23.14
N THR A 87 -5.20 -3.19 22.02
CA THR A 87 -6.52 -2.55 21.84
C THR A 87 -7.60 -3.52 21.35
N GLY A 88 -7.23 -4.76 20.99
CA GLY A 88 -8.17 -5.81 20.54
C GLY A 88 -8.86 -5.52 19.20
N VAL A 89 -8.47 -4.43 18.51
CA VAL A 89 -9.08 -3.97 17.25
C VAL A 89 -8.92 -5.03 16.16
N SER A 90 -7.74 -5.65 16.07
CA SER A 90 -7.46 -6.70 15.07
C SER A 90 -8.36 -7.92 15.24
N GLY A 91 -8.60 -8.36 16.48
CA GLY A 91 -9.49 -9.50 16.76
C GLY A 91 -10.94 -9.18 16.41
N LYS A 92 -11.44 -8.01 16.82
CA LYS A 92 -12.81 -7.58 16.49
C LYS A 92 -13.04 -7.46 14.98
N ALA A 93 -12.04 -6.98 14.22
CA ALA A 93 -12.14 -6.90 12.77
C ALA A 93 -12.21 -8.29 12.10
N GLN A 94 -11.44 -9.26 12.61
CA GLN A 94 -11.47 -10.65 12.12
C GLN A 94 -12.81 -11.34 12.42
N ASP A 95 -13.40 -11.07 13.59
CA ASP A 95 -14.70 -11.66 14.00
C ASP A 95 -15.86 -11.26 13.09
N VAL A 96 -15.80 -10.10 12.44
CA VAL A 96 -16.83 -9.63 11.49
C VAL A 96 -16.88 -10.53 10.24
N GLY A 97 -15.73 -11.05 9.79
CA GLY A 97 -15.65 -11.97 8.65
C GLY A 97 -16.01 -13.42 8.98
N ALA A 98 -15.76 -13.87 10.22
CA ALA A 98 -16.01 -15.26 10.63
C ALA A 98 -17.50 -15.57 10.86
N ARG A 99 -18.34 -14.57 11.17
CA ARG A 99 -19.77 -14.77 11.46
C ARG A 99 -20.62 -15.17 10.24
N SER A 100 -20.13 -14.97 9.01
CA SER A 100 -20.87 -15.30 7.79
C SER A 100 -20.71 -16.77 7.36
N SER A 101 -19.55 -17.39 7.61
CA SER A 101 -19.31 -18.79 7.21
C SER A 101 -20.12 -19.79 8.05
N VAL A 102 -20.37 -19.48 9.33
CA VAL A 102 -21.13 -20.34 10.25
C VAL A 102 -22.63 -20.41 9.89
N ARG A 103 -23.19 -19.37 9.26
CA ARG A 103 -24.63 -19.31 8.96
C ARG A 103 -25.01 -19.89 7.59
N SER A 104 -24.04 -20.21 6.74
CA SER A 104 -24.28 -20.85 5.42
C SER A 104 -24.11 -22.38 5.45
N ALA A 105 -23.67 -22.93 6.58
CA ALA A 105 -23.39 -24.37 6.75
C ALA A 105 -24.37 -25.08 7.72
N ALA A 106 -25.45 -24.39 8.14
CA ALA A 106 -26.51 -24.91 9.00
C ALA A 106 -27.86 -24.68 8.31
#